data_AF-A0A8X6JIN7-F1
#
_entry.id   AF-A0A8X6JIN7-F1
#
_cell.length_a   1.000
_cell.length_b   1.000
_cell.length_c   1.000
_cell.angle_alpha   90.00
_cell.angle_beta   90.00
_cell.angle_gamma   90.00
#
_symmetry.space_group_name_H-M   'P 1'
#
loop_
_entity.id
_entity.type
_entity.pdbx_description
1 polymer ?
#
loop_
_entity_poly.entity_id
_entity_poly.type
_entity_poly.pdbx_seq_one_letter_code
_entity_poly.pdbx_strand_id
1 'polypeptide(L)'
;MDVGNGVVNYVRKIFDVDIKELTSSDERAYQLAELTVVGQAFLWHQIRCIVSLLFLIGQGKEDCNVIEQLLDVENYPRKPQYDIASEIPLVLFDCSYEDVDWVYNEESLKFVIKRLQNMWTHHAVKTIIIRKMLNELENKHFFKRTP
;
A
#
# COMPACT_ATOMS: atom_id res chain seq x y z
N MET A 1 0.59 -21.12 4.68
CA MET A 1 0.97 -22.24 3.80
C MET A 1 1.53 -21.63 2.54
N ASP A 2 2.84 -21.68 2.36
CA ASP A 2 3.47 -21.49 1.04
C ASP A 2 3.31 -22.81 0.27
N VAL A 3 2.87 -22.71 -0.97
CA VAL A 3 2.30 -23.81 -1.74
C VAL A 3 3.38 -24.37 -2.66
N GLY A 4 4.13 -25.39 -2.21
CA GLY A 4 4.93 -26.28 -3.09
C GLY A 4 5.88 -25.61 -4.10
N ASN A 5 6.26 -24.36 -3.86
CA ASN A 5 6.90 -23.44 -4.81
C ASN A 5 8.43 -23.48 -4.76
N GLY A 6 9.00 -24.46 -4.04
CA GLY A 6 10.46 -24.71 -3.99
C GLY A 6 11.26 -23.65 -3.23
N VAL A 7 10.62 -22.71 -2.54
CA VAL A 7 11.30 -21.66 -1.76
C VAL A 7 11.91 -22.27 -0.49
N VAL A 8 13.24 -22.27 -0.41
CA VAL A 8 14.01 -22.78 0.75
C VAL A 8 14.74 -21.68 1.53
N ASN A 9 14.84 -20.47 0.95
CA ASN A 9 15.47 -19.31 1.58
C ASN A 9 14.41 -18.26 1.90
N TYR A 10 14.33 -17.88 3.17
CA TYR A 10 13.38 -16.89 3.71
C TYR A 10 14.03 -15.55 4.06
N VAL A 11 15.35 -15.45 3.98
CA VAL A 11 16.07 -14.19 4.20
C VAL A 11 15.89 -13.31 2.95
N ARG A 12 15.52 -12.04 3.17
CA ARG A 12 15.35 -11.04 2.10
C ARG A 12 16.17 -9.81 2.40
N LYS A 13 16.74 -9.21 1.36
CA LYS A 13 17.49 -7.96 1.44
C LYS A 13 16.58 -6.80 1.06
N ILE A 14 16.33 -5.93 2.04
CA ILE A 14 15.64 -4.65 1.85
C ILE A 14 16.72 -3.58 1.70
N PHE A 15 16.61 -2.77 0.66
CA PHE A 15 17.55 -1.69 0.36
C PHE A 15 17.09 -0.37 0.97
N ASP A 16 15.79 -0.08 0.90
CA ASP A 16 15.22 1.17 1.41
C ASP A 16 13.74 0.97 1.80
N VAL A 17 13.29 1.76 2.77
CA VAL A 17 11.89 1.84 3.21
C VAL A 17 11.58 3.27 3.58
N ASP A 18 10.52 3.82 2.99
CA ASP A 18 10.10 5.19 3.24
C ASP A 18 8.57 5.29 3.34
N ILE A 19 8.08 6.24 4.13
CA ILE A 19 6.65 6.53 4.28
C ILE A 19 6.39 8.02 4.10
N LYS A 20 5.47 8.36 3.19
CA LYS A 20 5.13 9.74 2.85
C LYS A 20 3.61 9.94 2.76
N GLU A 21 3.14 11.10 3.19
CA GLU A 21 1.75 11.50 2.96
C GLU A 21 1.58 11.93 1.50
N LEU A 22 0.59 11.37 0.80
CA LEU A 22 0.33 11.62 -0.61
C LEU A 22 -0.70 12.73 -0.84
N THR A 23 -1.66 12.89 0.07
CA THR A 23 -2.76 13.85 -0.10
C THR A 23 -2.83 14.81 1.07
N SER A 24 -2.68 16.10 0.79
CA SER A 24 -2.90 17.18 1.74
C SER A 24 -4.39 17.56 1.78
N SER A 25 -5.28 16.60 2.06
CA SER A 25 -6.70 16.91 2.24
C SER A 25 -7.00 17.26 3.70
N ASP A 26 -7.79 18.30 3.93
CA ASP A 26 -8.27 18.67 5.28
C ASP A 26 -9.13 17.56 5.93
N GLU A 27 -9.71 16.67 5.11
CA GLU A 27 -10.50 15.52 5.55
C GLU A 27 -9.61 14.31 5.84
N ARG A 28 -9.26 14.10 7.11
CA ARG A 28 -8.41 12.97 7.56
C ARG A 28 -8.85 11.59 7.09
N ALA A 29 -10.16 11.37 6.89
CA ALA A 29 -10.72 10.08 6.49
C ALA A 29 -10.34 9.64 5.06
N TYR A 30 -9.90 10.58 4.22
CA TYR A 30 -9.53 10.32 2.82
C TYR A 30 -8.05 10.60 2.55
N GLN A 31 -7.25 10.79 3.60
CA GLN A 31 -5.81 10.93 3.47
C GLN A 31 -5.19 9.60 3.04
N LEU A 32 -4.25 9.68 2.10
CA LEU A 32 -3.48 8.54 1.63
C LEU A 32 -2.03 8.73 2.05
N ALA A 33 -1.42 7.65 2.50
CA ALA A 33 0.01 7.55 2.70
C ALA A 33 0.57 6.47 1.78
N GLU A 34 1.77 6.71 1.27
CA GLU A 34 2.56 5.77 0.49
C GLU A 34 3.62 5.15 1.40
N LEU A 35 3.68 3.82 1.44
CA LEU A 35 4.83 3.07 1.95
C LEU A 35 5.60 2.52 0.74
N THR A 36 6.80 3.04 0.50
CA THR A 36 7.71 2.53 -0.53
C THR A 36 8.66 1.54 0.11
N VAL A 37 8.75 0.33 -0.45
CA VAL A 37 9.70 -0.70 -0.01
C VAL A 37 10.55 -1.13 -1.21
N VAL A 38 11.85 -0.86 -1.15
CA VAL A 38 12.81 -1.22 -2.18
C VAL A 38 13.61 -2.42 -1.69
N GLY A 39 13.65 -3.50 -2.44
CA GLY A 39 14.33 -4.73 -2.03
C GLY A 39 14.68 -5.61 -3.21
N GLN A 40 15.55 -6.60 -2.96
CA GLN A 40 16.03 -7.52 -3.99
C GLN A 40 14.91 -8.47 -4.47
N ALA A 41 14.10 -8.95 -3.54
CA ALA A 41 12.96 -9.82 -3.78
C ALA A 41 12.04 -9.82 -2.56
N PHE A 42 10.80 -10.28 -2.73
CA PHE A 42 9.83 -10.42 -1.65
C PHE A 42 9.25 -11.83 -1.61
N LEU A 43 8.95 -12.32 -0.40
CA LEU A 43 8.18 -13.55 -0.20
C LEU A 43 6.70 -13.32 -0.54
N TRP A 44 5.95 -14.41 -0.75
CA TRP A 44 4.52 -14.33 -0.96
C TRP A 44 3.86 -13.61 0.23
N HIS A 45 3.12 -12.54 -0.09
CA HIS A 45 2.36 -11.70 0.84
C HIS A 45 3.22 -10.88 1.80
N GLN A 46 4.55 -10.89 1.70
CA GLN A 46 5.45 -10.23 2.65
C GLN A 46 5.08 -8.76 2.88
N ILE A 47 4.95 -7.97 1.81
CA ILE A 47 4.62 -6.54 1.91
C ILE A 47 3.24 -6.33 2.56
N ARG A 48 2.24 -7.12 2.18
CA ARG A 48 0.89 -7.01 2.74
C ARG A 48 0.84 -7.39 4.23
N CYS A 49 1.68 -8.33 4.66
CA CYS A 49 1.85 -8.66 6.08
C CYS A 49 2.52 -7.52 6.86
N ILE A 50 3.58 -6.91 6.30
CA ILE A 50 4.24 -5.73 6.90
C ILE A 50 3.23 -4.59 7.08
N VAL A 51 2.48 -4.26 6.03
CA VAL A 51 1.48 -3.18 6.06
C VAL A 51 0.40 -3.44 7.10
N SER A 52 -0.11 -4.67 7.21
CA SER A 52 -1.11 -5.02 8.21
C SER A 52 -0.61 -4.75 9.63
N LEU A 53 0.64 -5.14 9.92
CA LEU A 53 1.23 -4.95 11.23
C LEU A 53 1.49 -3.47 11.55
N LEU A 54 1.94 -2.69 10.57
CA LEU A 54 2.08 -1.24 10.72
C LEU A 54 0.74 -0.57 11.03
N PHE A 55 -0.37 -1.02 10.42
CA PHE A 55 -1.70 -0.54 10.78
C PHE A 55 -2.10 -0.91 12.21
N LEU A 56 -1.81 -2.13 12.67
CA LEU A 56 -2.12 -2.55 14.04
C LEU A 56 -1.33 -1.72 15.06
N ILE A 57 -0.04 -1.48 14.81
CA ILE A 57 0.81 -0.64 15.65
C ILE A 57 0.31 0.81 15.63
N GLY A 58 0.05 1.38 14.45
CA GLY A 58 -0.46 2.75 14.32
C GLY A 58 -1.84 2.97 14.97
N GLN A 59 -2.64 1.90 15.11
CA GLN A 59 -3.91 1.92 15.83
C GLN A 59 -3.77 1.63 17.34
N GLY A 60 -2.56 1.35 17.84
CA GLY A 60 -2.31 0.97 19.23
C GLY A 60 -2.85 -0.40 19.62
N LYS A 61 -3.10 -1.29 18.64
CA LYS A 61 -3.58 -2.66 18.87
C LYS A 61 -2.44 -3.67 19.04
N GLU A 62 -1.23 -3.28 18.64
CA GLU A 62 0.01 -4.02 18.84
C GLU A 62 1.09 -3.04 19.30
N ASP A 63 2.03 -3.53 20.09
CA ASP A 63 3.19 -2.76 20.53
C ASP A 63 4.32 -2.84 19.50
N CYS A 64 5.16 -1.80 19.38
CA CYS A 64 6.30 -1.79 18.45
C CYS A 64 7.26 -2.97 18.66
N ASN A 65 7.37 -3.50 19.88
CA ASN A 65 8.23 -4.65 20.21
C ASN A 65 7.82 -5.93 19.46
N VAL A 66 6.59 -6.01 18.93
CA VAL A 66 6.14 -7.16 18.12
C VAL A 66 7.04 -7.38 16.90
N ILE A 67 7.64 -6.31 16.34
CA ILE A 67 8.54 -6.43 15.18
C ILE A 67 9.78 -7.26 15.55
N GLU A 68 10.40 -6.97 16.69
CA GLU A 68 11.59 -7.70 17.16
C GLU A 68 11.26 -9.17 17.42
N GLN A 69 10.11 -9.44 18.05
CA GLN A 69 9.63 -10.80 18.31
C GLN A 69 9.40 -11.59 17.01
N LEU A 70 8.82 -10.96 15.99
CA LEU A 70 8.55 -11.62 14.71
C LEU A 70 9.81 -11.88 13.87
N LEU A 71 10.88 -11.13 14.11
CA LEU A 71 12.18 -11.35 13.47
C LEU A 71 13.02 -12.40 14.22
N ASP A 72 12.71 -12.68 15.49
CA ASP A 72 13.31 -13.74 16.28
C ASP A 72 12.63 -15.10 16.02
N VAL A 73 13.01 -15.71 14.89
CA VAL A 73 12.47 -17.01 14.46
C VAL A 73 12.90 -18.19 15.35
N GLU A 74 13.91 -18.02 16.20
CA GLU A 74 14.34 -19.06 17.13
C GLU A 74 13.36 -19.20 18.29
N ASN A 75 12.95 -18.07 18.88
CA ASN A 75 11.97 -18.06 19.98
C ASN A 75 10.52 -18.03 19.48
N TYR A 76 10.27 -17.47 18.29
CA TYR A 76 8.94 -17.34 17.68
C TYR A 76 8.92 -17.98 16.28
N PRO A 77 8.98 -19.33 16.18
CA PRO A 77 9.14 -20.04 14.91
C PRO A 77 7.92 -19.98 13.99
N ARG A 78 6.82 -19.36 14.44
CA ARG A 78 5.58 -19.23 13.69
C ARG A 78 5.06 -17.81 13.81
N LYS A 79 4.62 -17.26 12.67
CA LYS A 79 3.90 -15.99 12.67
C LYS A 79 2.52 -16.16 13.33
N PRO A 80 2.08 -15.18 14.14
CA PRO A 80 0.68 -15.07 14.56
C PRO A 80 -0.26 -14.92 13.36
N GLN A 81 -1.55 -15.20 13.59
CA GLN A 81 -2.57 -15.10 12.56
C GLN A 81 -3.10 -13.67 12.49
N TYR A 82 -2.41 -12.82 11.73
CA TYR A 82 -2.90 -11.50 11.34
C TYR A 82 -3.65 -11.54 10.01
N ASP A 83 -4.67 -10.69 9.89
CA ASP A 83 -5.31 -10.42 8.61
C ASP A 83 -4.28 -9.80 7.64
N ILE A 84 -4.35 -10.18 6.37
CA ILE A 84 -3.46 -9.63 5.34
C ILE A 84 -4.09 -8.32 4.85
N ALA A 85 -3.30 -7.24 4.76
CA ALA A 85 -3.77 -5.96 4.23
C ALA A 85 -4.34 -6.12 2.81
N SER A 86 -5.29 -5.28 2.39
CA SER A 86 -5.89 -5.35 1.04
C SER A 86 -4.83 -5.40 -0.08
N GLU A 87 -5.09 -6.15 -1.16
CA GLU A 87 -4.24 -6.17 -2.35
C GLU A 87 -4.38 -4.92 -3.22
N ILE A 88 -5.51 -4.21 -3.11
CA ILE A 88 -5.85 -3.09 -3.99
C ILE A 88 -4.75 -2.01 -4.05
N PRO A 89 -4.15 -1.56 -2.93
CA PRO A 89 -3.11 -0.52 -2.96
C PRO A 89 -1.70 -1.03 -3.25
N LEU A 90 -1.48 -2.35 -3.38
CA LEU A 90 -0.14 -2.89 -3.64
C LEU A 90 0.20 -2.78 -5.12
N VAL A 91 1.23 -2.01 -5.45
CA VAL A 91 1.69 -1.77 -6.83
C VAL A 91 3.17 -2.08 -6.94
N LEU A 92 3.57 -2.84 -7.96
CA LEU A 92 4.96 -2.89 -8.40
C LEU A 92 5.22 -1.63 -9.23
N PHE A 93 5.84 -0.62 -8.61
CA PHE A 93 5.99 0.69 -9.22
C PHE A 93 7.20 0.78 -10.16
N ASP A 94 8.34 0.25 -9.74
CA ASP A 94 9.60 0.32 -10.50
C ASP A 94 10.46 -0.94 -10.31
N CYS A 95 11.40 -1.17 -11.23
CA CYS A 95 12.40 -2.24 -11.19
C CYS A 95 13.75 -1.69 -11.65
N SER A 96 14.77 -1.81 -10.80
CA SER A 96 16.14 -1.39 -11.12
C SER A 96 16.98 -2.56 -11.63
N TYR A 97 17.87 -2.24 -12.56
CA TYR A 97 18.88 -3.16 -13.11
C TYR A 97 20.23 -2.45 -13.12
N GLU A 98 21.28 -3.15 -12.70
CA GLU A 98 22.64 -2.65 -12.78
C GLU A 98 23.11 -2.62 -14.24
N ASP A 99 23.83 -1.58 -14.62
CA ASP A 99 24.45 -1.41 -15.95
C ASP A 99 23.48 -1.51 -17.14
N VAL A 100 22.22 -1.10 -16.96
CA VAL A 100 21.20 -1.02 -18.02
C VAL A 100 20.74 0.41 -18.23
N ASP A 101 20.93 0.91 -19.44
CA ASP A 101 20.33 2.16 -19.91
C ASP A 101 18.97 1.88 -20.56
N TRP A 102 17.91 2.42 -19.97
CA TRP A 102 16.56 2.30 -20.54
C TRP A 102 16.42 3.12 -21.82
N VAL A 103 16.03 2.46 -22.91
CA VAL A 103 15.72 3.11 -24.18
C VAL A 103 14.21 3.31 -24.29
N TYR A 104 13.78 4.57 -24.28
CA TYR A 104 12.37 4.92 -24.40
C TYR A 104 12.04 5.37 -25.83
N ASN A 105 10.97 4.79 -26.39
CA ASN A 105 10.38 5.30 -27.62
C ASN A 105 9.45 6.47 -27.29
N GLU A 106 9.72 7.64 -27.88
CA GLU A 106 9.01 8.89 -27.57
C GLU A 106 7.50 8.81 -27.85
N GLU A 107 7.09 8.19 -28.95
CA GLU A 107 5.67 8.02 -29.30
C GLU A 107 4.95 7.11 -28.30
N SER A 108 5.60 6.01 -27.90
CA SER A 108 5.09 5.08 -26.90
C SER A 108 4.94 5.77 -25.55
N LEU A 109 5.93 6.57 -25.14
CA LEU A 109 5.88 7.32 -23.89
C LEU A 109 4.73 8.34 -23.91
N LYS A 110 4.56 9.09 -25.00
CA LYS A 110 3.42 10.00 -25.20
C LYS A 110 2.08 9.28 -25.11
N PHE A 111 1.96 8.10 -25.71
CA PHE A 111 0.74 7.30 -25.65
C PHE A 111 0.42 6.83 -24.23
N VAL A 112 1.42 6.33 -23.49
CA VAL A 112 1.27 5.90 -22.10
C VAL A 112 0.84 7.07 -21.21
N ILE A 113 1.52 8.22 -21.32
CA ILE A 113 1.17 9.44 -20.59
C ILE A 113 -0.28 9.84 -20.86
N LYS A 114 -0.69 9.92 -22.13
CA LYS A 114 -2.06 10.27 -22.51
C LYS A 114 -3.08 9.29 -21.92
N ARG A 115 -2.78 7.99 -21.94
CA ARG A 115 -3.66 6.96 -21.37
C ARG A 115 -3.81 7.11 -19.86
N LEU A 116 -2.72 7.34 -19.14
CA LEU A 116 -2.74 7.58 -17.69
C LEU A 116 -3.52 8.85 -17.34
N GLN A 117 -3.33 9.94 -18.11
CA GLN A 117 -4.09 11.18 -17.94
C GLN A 117 -5.60 10.98 -18.15
N ASN A 118 -6.00 10.21 -19.16
CA ASN A 118 -7.41 9.88 -19.40
C ASN A 118 -8.00 9.04 -18.27
N MET A 119 -7.27 8.02 -17.80
CA MET A 119 -7.69 7.20 -16.66
C MET A 119 -7.84 8.06 -15.40
N TRP A 120 -6.85 8.89 -15.10
CA TRP A 120 -6.88 9.81 -13.97
C TRP A 120 -8.10 10.73 -14.05
N THR A 121 -8.35 11.36 -15.20
CA THR A 121 -9.50 12.26 -15.38
C THR A 121 -10.82 11.53 -15.10
N HIS A 122 -10.99 10.33 -15.64
CA HIS A 122 -12.21 9.54 -15.45
C HIS A 122 -12.43 9.15 -13.99
N HIS A 123 -11.36 8.71 -13.31
CA HIS A 123 -11.43 8.35 -11.90
C HIS A 123 -11.64 9.58 -11.01
N ALA A 124 -10.98 10.71 -11.29
CA ALA A 124 -11.12 11.94 -10.55
C ALA A 124 -12.57 12.47 -10.60
N VAL A 125 -13.19 12.52 -11.79
CA VAL A 125 -14.60 12.94 -11.95
C VAL A 125 -15.52 12.04 -11.14
N LYS A 126 -15.35 10.71 -11.21
CA LYS A 126 -16.15 9.76 -10.44
C LYS A 126 -15.98 9.94 -8.94
N THR A 127 -14.74 10.08 -8.45
CA THR A 127 -14.45 10.31 -7.03
C THR A 127 -15.12 11.58 -6.53
N ILE A 128 -15.06 12.68 -7.30
CA ILE A 128 -15.70 13.95 -6.93
C ILE A 128 -17.22 13.81 -6.88
N ILE A 129 -17.84 13.16 -7.88
CA ILE A 129 -19.30 12.93 -7.90
C ILE A 129 -19.74 12.13 -6.67
N ILE A 130 -19.06 11.01 -6.39
CA ILE A 130 -19.38 10.14 -5.26
C ILE A 130 -19.19 10.89 -3.94
N ARG A 131 -18.08 11.63 -3.78
CA ARG A 131 -17.81 12.42 -2.58
C ARG A 131 -18.87 13.49 -2.35
N LYS A 132 -19.32 14.18 -3.40
CA LYS A 132 -20.43 15.14 -3.29
C LYS A 132 -21.72 14.46 -2.83
N MET A 133 -22.07 13.32 -3.41
CA MET A 133 -23.26 12.57 -3.03
C MET A 133 -23.20 12.10 -1.56
N LEU A 134 -22.04 11.59 -1.12
CA LEU A 134 -21.82 11.18 0.28
C LEU A 134 -22.02 12.36 1.23
N ASN A 135 -21.36 13.49 0.97
CA ASN A 135 -21.47 14.68 1.82
C ASN A 135 -22.93 15.17 1.93
N GLU A 136 -23.71 15.15 0.84
CA GLU A 136 -25.13 15.51 0.90
C GLU A 136 -25.97 14.55 1.75
N LEU A 137 -25.70 13.24 1.65
CA LEU A 137 -26.40 12.21 2.43
C LEU A 137 -26.03 12.27 3.92
N GLU A 138 -24.75 12.43 4.22
CA GLU A 138 -24.23 12.58 5.58
C GLU A 138 -24.84 13.81 6.26
N ASN A 139 -24.83 14.96 5.59
CA ASN A 139 -25.46 16.17 6.11
C ASN A 139 -26.95 15.94 6.43
N LYS A 140 -27.72 15.33 5.53
CA LYS A 140 -29.13 15.00 5.78
C LYS A 140 -29.32 14.05 6.96
N HIS A 141 -28.41 13.08 7.15
CA HIS A 141 -28.46 12.13 8.26
C HIS A 141 -28.14 12.81 9.60
N PHE A 142 -27.12 13.68 9.63
CA PHE A 142 -26.73 14.40 10.84
C PHE A 142 -27.76 15.49 11.24
N PHE A 143 -28.35 16.19 10.28
CA PHE A 143 -29.43 17.17 10.55
C PHE A 143 -30.70 16.54 11.16
N LYS A 144 -30.97 15.25 10.91
CA LYS A 144 -32.12 14.54 11.51
C LYS A 144 -31.86 14.00 12.92
N ARG A 145 -30.62 14.11 13.43
CA ARG A 145 -30.19 13.55 14.73
C ARG A 145 -29.94 14.61 15.81
N THR A 146 -30.02 15.90 15.49
CA THR A 146 -30.11 16.96 16.50
C THR A 146 -31.54 17.01 17.06
N PRO A 147 -31.72 16.96 18.40
CA PRO A 147 -33.02 16.98 19.04
C PRO A 147 -33.80 18.27 18.80
#